data_AF-A0A7C0WU12-F1
#
_entry.id   AF-A0A7C0WU12-F1
#
_cell.length_a   1.000
_cell.length_b   1.000
_cell.length_c   1.000
_cell.angle_alpha   90.00
_cell.angle_beta   90.00
_cell.angle_gamma   90.00
#
_symmetry.space_group_name_H-M   'P 1'
#
loop_
_entity.id
_entity.type
_entity.pdbx_description
1 polymer ?
#
loop_
_entity_poly.entity_id
_entity_poly.type
_entity_poly.pdbx_seq_one_letter_code
_entity_poly.pdbx_strand_id
1 'polypeptide(L)'
;ASIHVDLMKKQINPFEKLRLVRKAMPNTLIQTGCRSHNLFGYRPYSEETIRATVRAFAKYVDVWRVYDFMNHIPNMKIVGEEVQKAGRILVPSLCFGTGPEHSNEFYLEKVQEIVDTFGPDIILGIKNHSALGSFERIANLVEAIKAEFPEIPIAYHGHNTDGNDLARMVAAIRAGAKIVEVCDHGFGAWYSQAPALSLIQVLEDHGYSPKNINIDAIIQSSEIIRYERRYYAAFESPFRGVDPLVRAHKLTGGAVSMAYEQAEQLGLLSRIQEVFEELSTVIKELGNIWPVTPGSQILWSTAVSNILYGRYEQPSDDLKRLLLGHYGPFPFYDPPDWIYKKVLEHKRTNGKRWYEILQSKDRAKPEDKEGIESCREQFREEMGRYPSEEELVLYLIFPRDTVSYLKFEERYGRTWLLPPDIWFHTGGFPNGKRITFTDDSGKPHIIDIVSTQVLDNVVKTSCLVDYHFKTYSVPVDAKKRKAG
;
A
#
# COMPACT_ATOMS: atom_id res chain seq x y z
N ALA A 1 -2.38 1.97 -0.61
CA ALA A 1 -3.23 0.80 -0.93
C ALA A 1 -4.56 0.85 -0.19
N SER A 2 -4.57 0.99 1.15
CA SER A 2 -5.80 1.01 1.96
C SER A 2 -6.89 1.92 1.41
N ILE A 3 -6.59 3.18 1.11
CA ILE A 3 -7.56 4.17 0.59
C ILE A 3 -8.28 3.68 -0.66
N HIS A 4 -7.53 3.15 -1.64
CA HIS A 4 -8.10 2.61 -2.87
C HIS A 4 -8.97 1.37 -2.61
N VAL A 5 -8.50 0.48 -1.72
CA VAL A 5 -9.21 -0.75 -1.34
C VAL A 5 -10.48 -0.45 -0.53
N ASP A 6 -10.46 0.62 0.27
CA ASP A 6 -11.62 1.08 1.02
C ASP A 6 -12.77 1.45 0.07
N LEU A 7 -12.47 2.19 -1.01
CA LEU A 7 -13.44 2.54 -2.06
C LEU A 7 -13.88 1.32 -2.87
N MET A 8 -12.93 0.52 -3.37
CA MET A 8 -13.24 -0.55 -4.32
C MET A 8 -13.86 -1.81 -3.71
N LYS A 9 -13.39 -2.22 -2.52
CA LYS A 9 -13.63 -3.57 -1.98
C LYS A 9 -14.34 -3.54 -0.64
N LYS A 10 -13.95 -2.64 0.26
CA LYS A 10 -14.57 -2.54 1.59
C LYS A 10 -15.82 -1.65 1.60
N GLN A 11 -16.02 -0.86 0.54
CA GLN A 11 -17.15 0.04 0.39
C GLN A 11 -17.32 0.95 1.61
N ILE A 12 -16.24 1.64 1.99
CA ILE A 12 -16.21 2.64 3.06
C ILE A 12 -15.42 3.87 2.60
N ASN A 13 -15.93 5.06 2.90
CA ASN A 13 -15.20 6.31 2.68
C ASN A 13 -13.92 6.33 3.53
N PRO A 14 -12.72 6.52 2.95
CA PRO A 14 -11.45 6.56 3.69
C PRO A 14 -11.41 7.60 4.82
N PHE A 15 -12.05 8.75 4.65
CA PHE A 15 -12.15 9.78 5.69
C PHE A 15 -13.09 9.35 6.82
N GLU A 16 -14.19 8.68 6.48
CA GLU A 16 -15.11 8.14 7.48
C GLU A 16 -14.44 7.07 8.33
N LYS A 17 -13.68 6.17 7.71
CA LYS A 17 -12.86 5.20 8.43
C LYS A 17 -11.91 5.88 9.42
N LEU A 18 -11.25 6.98 9.02
CA LEU A 18 -10.36 7.73 9.91
C LEU A 18 -11.12 8.36 11.08
N ARG A 19 -12.33 8.88 10.87
CA ARG A 19 -13.19 9.38 11.96
C ARG A 19 -13.58 8.28 12.94
N LEU A 20 -13.96 7.10 12.43
CA LEU A 20 -14.32 5.95 13.27
C LEU A 20 -13.13 5.49 14.11
N VAL A 21 -11.95 5.35 13.51
CA VAL A 21 -10.73 4.97 14.23
C VAL A 21 -10.37 6.03 15.28
N ARG A 22 -10.43 7.31 14.94
CA ARG A 22 -10.16 8.41 15.88
C ARG A 22 -11.11 8.39 17.07
N LYS A 23 -12.40 8.17 16.83
CA LYS A 23 -13.43 8.08 17.87
C LYS A 23 -13.15 6.90 18.81
N ALA A 24 -12.73 5.76 18.27
CA ALA A 24 -12.43 4.57 19.05
C ALA A 24 -11.09 4.66 19.82
N MET A 25 -10.12 5.41 19.29
CA MET A 25 -8.75 5.49 19.83
C MET A 25 -8.27 6.95 19.94
N PRO A 26 -8.92 7.79 20.78
CA PRO A 26 -8.67 9.24 20.80
C PRO A 26 -7.24 9.63 21.22
N ASN A 27 -6.59 8.79 22.02
CA ASN A 27 -5.25 9.03 22.58
C ASN A 27 -4.13 8.33 21.79
N THR A 28 -4.43 7.73 20.64
CA THR A 28 -3.45 7.02 19.81
C THR A 28 -3.16 7.82 18.54
N LEU A 29 -1.89 8.04 18.24
CA LEU A 29 -1.50 8.70 16.98
C LEU A 29 -1.84 7.80 15.79
N ILE A 30 -2.48 8.36 14.77
CA ILE A 30 -2.77 7.65 13.52
C ILE A 30 -1.63 7.93 12.54
N GLN A 31 -0.97 6.87 12.10
CA GLN A 31 0.11 6.91 11.13
C GLN A 31 -0.36 6.50 9.73
N THR A 32 0.16 7.19 8.70
CA THR A 32 0.01 6.79 7.30
C THR A 32 1.35 6.58 6.60
N GLY A 33 1.35 5.72 5.58
CA GLY A 33 2.44 5.63 4.60
C GLY A 33 2.07 6.38 3.32
N CYS A 34 2.87 7.38 2.96
CA CYS A 34 2.68 8.25 1.80
C CYS A 34 3.86 8.13 0.83
N ARG A 35 3.55 7.95 -0.46
CA ARG A 35 4.53 7.69 -1.54
C ARG A 35 4.90 8.97 -2.26
N SER A 36 5.59 9.91 -1.62
CA SER A 36 6.09 11.14 -2.26
C SER A 36 5.08 11.74 -3.28
N HIS A 37 5.47 11.89 -4.55
CA HIS A 37 4.63 12.38 -5.65
C HIS A 37 3.46 11.46 -6.03
N ASN A 38 3.49 10.19 -5.66
CA ASN A 38 2.46 9.19 -5.95
C ASN A 38 1.40 9.09 -4.83
N LEU A 39 1.55 9.81 -3.72
CA LEU A 39 0.60 9.85 -2.62
C LEU A 39 0.14 8.44 -2.18
N PHE A 40 -1.12 8.12 -2.42
CA PHE A 40 -1.75 6.83 -2.12
C PHE A 40 -2.05 6.00 -3.38
N GLY A 41 -1.78 6.56 -4.56
CA GLY A 41 -1.99 5.98 -5.87
C GLY A 41 -0.75 5.31 -6.46
N TYR A 42 -0.72 5.20 -7.79
CA TYR A 42 0.28 4.44 -8.53
C TYR A 42 1.06 5.26 -9.56
N ARG A 43 0.63 6.48 -9.87
CA ARG A 43 1.31 7.42 -10.78
C ARG A 43 1.69 8.70 -10.05
N PRO A 44 2.64 9.50 -10.55
CA PRO A 44 2.92 10.82 -10.00
C PRO A 44 1.73 11.77 -10.23
N TYR A 45 1.47 12.64 -9.27
CA TYR A 45 0.45 13.69 -9.32
C TYR A 45 1.09 15.08 -9.39
N SER A 46 0.36 16.08 -9.88
CA SER A 46 0.78 17.49 -9.82
C SER A 46 0.91 17.97 -8.39
N GLU A 47 1.70 19.03 -8.21
CA GLU A 47 1.86 19.70 -6.92
C GLU A 47 0.51 20.14 -6.32
N GLU A 48 -0.41 20.65 -7.15
CA GLU A 48 -1.73 21.10 -6.70
C GLU A 48 -2.52 19.95 -6.06
N THR A 49 -2.58 18.80 -6.76
CA THR A 49 -3.23 17.57 -6.28
C THR A 49 -2.57 17.05 -5.01
N ILE A 50 -1.24 17.04 -4.94
CA ILE A 50 -0.48 16.61 -3.75
C ILE A 50 -0.83 17.47 -2.56
N ARG A 51 -0.75 18.81 -2.70
CA ARG A 51 -1.01 19.72 -1.59
C ARG A 51 -2.45 19.63 -1.11
N ALA A 52 -3.42 19.60 -2.02
CA ALA A 52 -4.83 19.43 -1.66
C ALA A 52 -5.08 18.12 -0.90
N THR A 53 -4.50 17.02 -1.37
CA THR A 53 -4.64 15.70 -0.74
C THR A 53 -4.03 15.67 0.66
N VAL A 54 -2.79 16.14 0.82
CA VAL A 54 -2.12 16.14 2.13
C VAL A 54 -2.88 17.01 3.11
N ARG A 55 -3.33 18.21 2.73
CA ARG A 55 -4.14 19.09 3.60
C ARG A 55 -5.42 18.43 4.08
N ALA A 56 -6.14 17.72 3.21
CA ALA A 56 -7.37 17.05 3.60
C ALA A 56 -7.12 15.90 4.60
N PHE A 57 -6.13 15.03 4.32
CA PHE A 57 -5.82 13.89 5.19
C PHE A 57 -5.13 14.29 6.50
N ALA A 58 -4.33 15.37 6.50
CA ALA A 58 -3.61 15.85 7.68
C ALA A 58 -4.55 16.41 8.77
N LYS A 59 -5.85 16.56 8.50
CA LYS A 59 -6.86 16.84 9.53
C LYS A 59 -7.06 15.64 10.47
N TYR A 60 -6.80 14.43 9.99
CA TYR A 60 -7.12 13.17 10.68
C TYR A 60 -5.88 12.32 11.01
N VAL A 61 -4.81 12.46 10.22
CA VAL A 61 -3.56 11.70 10.34
C VAL A 61 -2.50 12.54 11.05
N ASP A 62 -1.87 11.96 12.08
CA ASP A 62 -0.90 12.66 12.92
C ASP A 62 0.56 12.42 12.48
N VAL A 63 0.87 11.22 12.01
CA VAL A 63 2.22 10.80 11.65
C VAL A 63 2.28 10.40 10.18
N TRP A 64 3.19 11.02 9.44
CA TRP A 64 3.33 10.83 8.00
C TRP A 64 4.68 10.19 7.68
N ARG A 65 4.66 8.87 7.44
CA ARG A 65 5.79 8.20 6.82
C ARG A 65 5.83 8.50 5.34
N VAL A 66 6.73 9.38 4.93
CA VAL A 66 6.91 9.77 3.52
C VAL A 66 8.12 9.04 2.96
N TYR A 67 7.95 8.37 1.82
CA TYR A 67 9.06 7.72 1.12
C TYR A 67 8.90 7.87 -0.38
N ASP A 68 10.01 7.73 -1.09
CA ASP A 68 10.11 7.71 -2.54
C ASP A 68 10.82 6.41 -2.92
N PHE A 69 10.28 5.67 -3.89
CA PHE A 69 10.82 4.34 -4.21
C PHE A 69 12.18 4.39 -4.89
N MET A 70 12.61 5.56 -5.39
CA MET A 70 13.94 5.80 -5.94
C MET A 70 14.87 6.47 -4.93
N ASN A 71 14.42 6.66 -3.67
CA ASN A 71 15.07 7.52 -2.68
C ASN A 71 15.40 8.92 -3.23
N HIS A 72 14.55 9.44 -4.12
CA HIS A 72 14.72 10.79 -4.67
C HIS A 72 14.06 11.82 -3.75
N ILE A 73 14.84 12.40 -2.82
CA ILE A 73 14.36 13.32 -1.78
C ILE A 73 13.58 14.53 -2.33
N PRO A 74 13.94 15.15 -3.48
CA PRO A 74 13.14 16.23 -4.06
C PRO A 74 11.66 15.87 -4.27
N ASN A 75 11.34 14.62 -4.58
CA ASN A 75 9.95 14.18 -4.74
C ASN A 75 9.16 14.18 -3.41
N MET A 76 9.85 14.08 -2.27
CA MET A 76 9.22 14.08 -0.95
C MET A 76 8.87 15.50 -0.48
N LYS A 77 9.49 16.53 -1.07
CA LYS A 77 9.48 17.92 -0.57
C LYS A 77 8.07 18.46 -0.37
N ILE A 78 7.22 18.41 -1.42
CA ILE A 78 5.88 18.99 -1.38
C ILE A 78 5.01 18.34 -0.29
N VAL A 79 5.09 17.01 -0.15
CA VAL A 79 4.37 16.29 0.92
C VAL A 79 4.89 16.71 2.28
N GLY A 80 6.20 16.70 2.49
CA GLY A 80 6.81 17.05 3.77
C GLY A 80 6.49 18.48 4.22
N GLU A 81 6.53 19.44 3.30
CA GLU A 81 6.14 20.84 3.57
C GLU A 81 4.69 20.95 4.06
N GLU A 82 3.73 20.29 3.41
CA GLU A 82 2.32 20.36 3.81
C GLU A 82 2.07 19.62 5.13
N VAL A 83 2.80 18.53 5.41
CA VAL A 83 2.76 17.83 6.70
C VAL A 83 3.25 18.74 7.83
N GLN A 84 4.41 19.40 7.66
CA GLN A 84 4.97 20.32 8.64
C GLN A 84 4.09 21.56 8.82
N LYS A 85 3.56 22.15 7.74
CA LYS A 85 2.59 23.26 7.80
C LYS A 85 1.33 22.89 8.57
N ALA A 86 0.88 21.64 8.48
CA ALA A 86 -0.27 21.14 9.21
C ALA A 86 0.05 20.78 10.68
N GLY A 87 1.29 21.00 11.15
CA GLY A 87 1.73 20.68 12.51
C GLY A 87 1.76 19.17 12.79
N ARG A 88 1.96 18.35 11.75
CA ARG A 88 1.99 16.88 11.87
C ARG A 88 3.42 16.35 11.88
N ILE A 89 3.59 15.16 12.45
CA ILE A 89 4.90 14.53 12.59
C ILE A 89 5.33 13.98 11.22
N LEU A 90 6.47 14.47 10.74
CA LEU A 90 7.07 14.01 9.49
C LEU A 90 8.10 12.91 9.75
N VAL A 91 7.92 11.78 9.05
CA VAL A 91 8.82 10.62 9.10
C VAL A 91 9.38 10.35 7.69
N PRO A 92 10.33 11.17 7.19
CA PRO A 92 10.93 10.94 5.88
C PRO A 92 11.76 9.66 5.96
N SER A 93 11.56 8.75 5.01
CA SER A 93 12.05 7.38 5.13
C SER A 93 12.91 6.95 3.95
N LEU A 94 14.07 6.40 4.27
CA LEU A 94 14.96 5.73 3.34
C LEU A 94 14.40 4.35 3.00
N CYS A 95 14.14 4.09 1.73
CA CYS A 95 13.93 2.73 1.25
C CYS A 95 15.25 1.97 1.38
N PHE A 96 15.28 0.97 2.26
CA PHE A 96 16.47 0.13 2.45
C PHE A 96 16.54 -0.95 1.37
N GLY A 97 17.75 -1.22 0.90
CA GLY A 97 18.09 -2.27 -0.06
C GLY A 97 19.52 -2.77 0.15
N THR A 98 19.90 -3.77 -0.66
CA THR A 98 21.21 -4.42 -0.59
C THR A 98 21.85 -4.52 -1.97
N GLY A 99 23.17 -4.37 -2.01
CA GLY A 99 24.01 -4.36 -3.20
C GLY A 99 25.24 -3.48 -2.93
N PRO A 100 26.25 -3.52 -3.81
CA PRO A 100 27.45 -2.70 -3.62
C PRO A 100 27.14 -1.19 -3.60
N GLU A 101 26.09 -0.76 -4.30
CA GLU A 101 25.68 0.66 -4.37
C GLU A 101 24.86 1.10 -3.15
N HIS A 102 24.31 0.15 -2.37
CA HIS A 102 23.51 0.43 -1.17
C HIS A 102 24.41 0.55 0.07
N SER A 103 25.45 1.37 -0.03
CA SER A 103 26.47 1.56 0.99
C SER A 103 26.00 2.48 2.12
N ASN A 104 26.76 2.59 3.20
CA ASN A 104 26.44 3.54 4.26
C ASN A 104 26.60 4.98 3.76
N GLU A 105 27.62 5.25 2.96
CA GLU A 105 27.92 6.55 2.36
C GLU A 105 26.72 7.04 1.56
N PHE A 106 26.15 6.20 0.68
CA PHE A 106 24.93 6.54 -0.06
C PHE A 106 23.77 6.91 0.87
N TYR A 107 23.52 6.12 1.92
CA TYR A 107 22.41 6.43 2.82
C TYR A 107 22.66 7.69 3.64
N LEU A 108 23.89 7.96 4.08
CA LEU A 108 24.26 9.16 4.82
C LEU A 108 24.07 10.42 3.95
N GLU A 109 24.46 10.38 2.68
CA GLU A 109 24.16 11.44 1.72
C GLU A 109 22.64 11.70 1.62
N LYS A 110 21.82 10.65 1.60
CA LYS A 110 20.36 10.79 1.60
C LYS A 110 19.79 11.31 2.92
N VAL A 111 20.39 10.98 4.07
CA VAL A 111 20.03 11.61 5.35
C VAL A 111 20.36 13.09 5.33
N GLN A 112 21.53 13.48 4.82
CA GLN A 112 21.90 14.88 4.69
C GLN A 112 20.91 15.63 3.77
N GLU A 113 20.56 15.08 2.60
CA GLU A 113 19.54 15.66 1.72
C GLU A 113 18.18 15.83 2.42
N ILE A 114 17.77 14.86 3.25
CA ILE A 114 16.54 14.94 4.06
C ILE A 114 16.63 16.10 5.06
N VAL A 115 17.74 16.21 5.79
CA VAL A 115 17.94 17.27 6.79
C VAL A 115 18.00 18.64 6.13
N ASP A 116 18.67 18.76 4.99
CA ASP A 116 18.73 20.01 4.22
C ASP A 116 17.35 20.43 3.69
N THR A 117 16.49 19.46 3.38
CA THR A 117 15.15 19.70 2.82
C THR A 117 14.12 20.03 3.91
N PHE A 118 14.12 19.31 5.03
CA PHE A 118 13.05 19.37 6.04
C PHE A 118 13.48 19.94 7.38
N GLY A 119 14.78 20.14 7.59
CA GLY A 119 15.36 20.44 8.89
C GLY A 119 15.50 19.19 9.79
N PRO A 120 16.11 19.36 10.98
CA PRO A 120 16.39 18.26 11.89
C PRO A 120 15.20 17.81 12.75
N ASP A 121 14.11 18.61 12.82
CA ASP A 121 12.90 18.28 13.60
C ASP A 121 11.99 17.29 12.86
N ILE A 122 12.50 16.07 12.72
CA ILE A 122 11.88 14.95 12.03
C ILE A 122 12.16 13.64 12.79
N ILE A 123 11.47 12.58 12.41
CA ILE A 123 11.87 11.20 12.77
C ILE A 123 12.38 10.52 11.50
N LEU A 124 13.66 10.15 11.45
CA LEU A 124 14.19 9.48 10.27
C LEU A 124 13.70 8.02 10.20
N GLY A 125 13.09 7.63 9.09
CA GLY A 125 12.66 6.25 8.87
C GLY A 125 13.69 5.42 8.10
N ILE A 126 13.93 4.19 8.54
CA ILE A 126 14.60 3.15 7.75
C ILE A 126 13.52 2.13 7.35
N LYS A 127 13.22 2.06 6.05
CA LYS A 127 12.11 1.26 5.50
C LYS A 127 12.63 0.03 4.77
N ASN A 128 12.84 -1.05 5.52
CA ASN A 128 13.19 -2.38 5.02
C ASN A 128 11.96 -3.17 4.57
N HIS A 129 11.40 -2.75 3.44
CA HIS A 129 10.14 -3.21 2.87
C HIS A 129 10.16 -4.65 2.32
N SER A 130 11.35 -5.21 2.11
CA SER A 130 11.56 -6.53 1.50
C SER A 130 12.32 -7.50 2.39
N ALA A 131 12.44 -7.23 3.70
CA ALA A 131 13.16 -8.10 4.64
C ALA A 131 14.61 -8.39 4.21
N LEU A 132 15.34 -7.35 3.77
CA LEU A 132 16.70 -7.50 3.26
C LEU A 132 17.75 -7.18 4.34
N GLY A 133 19.00 -7.57 4.07
CA GLY A 133 20.16 -7.28 4.92
C GLY A 133 20.26 -8.22 6.14
N SER A 134 21.49 -8.42 6.65
CA SER A 134 21.70 -9.06 7.96
C SER A 134 21.36 -8.09 9.10
N PHE A 135 21.20 -8.60 10.31
CA PHE A 135 21.06 -7.77 11.51
C PHE A 135 22.28 -6.85 11.70
N GLU A 136 23.50 -7.31 11.38
CA GLU A 136 24.72 -6.49 11.39
C GLU A 136 24.66 -5.36 10.38
N ARG A 137 24.19 -5.62 9.15
CA ARG A 137 24.06 -4.58 8.12
C ARG A 137 23.12 -3.46 8.56
N ILE A 138 22.02 -3.81 9.24
CA ILE A 138 21.06 -2.84 9.79
C ILE A 138 21.67 -2.07 10.96
N ALA A 139 22.31 -2.75 11.92
CA ALA A 139 23.01 -2.09 13.03
C ALA A 139 24.05 -1.11 12.52
N ASN A 140 24.93 -1.53 11.61
CA ASN A 140 25.98 -0.69 11.03
C ASN A 140 25.42 0.54 10.30
N LEU A 141 24.22 0.45 9.71
CA LEU A 141 23.58 1.62 9.10
C LEU A 141 23.08 2.58 10.18
N VAL A 142 22.39 2.07 11.19
CA VAL A 142 21.86 2.87 12.31
C VAL A 142 23.02 3.56 13.03
N GLU A 143 24.11 2.85 13.34
CA GLU A 143 25.29 3.42 14.00
C GLU A 143 25.93 4.54 13.16
N ALA A 144 26.11 4.32 11.85
CA ALA A 144 26.65 5.33 10.96
C ALA A 144 25.77 6.60 10.96
N ILE A 145 24.45 6.44 10.86
CA ILE A 145 23.51 7.57 10.91
C ILE A 145 23.56 8.25 12.27
N LYS A 146 23.60 7.51 13.38
CA LYS A 146 23.68 8.08 14.73
C LYS A 146 25.00 8.82 14.99
N ALA A 147 26.09 8.40 14.35
CA ALA A 147 27.38 9.08 14.47
C ALA A 147 27.36 10.48 13.84
N GLU A 148 26.71 10.64 12.69
CA GLU A 148 26.61 11.93 11.99
C GLU A 148 25.41 12.78 12.46
N PHE A 149 24.30 12.12 12.81
CA PHE A 149 23.02 12.76 13.18
C PHE A 149 22.53 12.27 14.58
N PRO A 150 23.27 12.58 15.67
CA PRO A 150 23.01 12.02 17.00
C PRO A 150 21.70 12.45 17.64
N GLU A 151 21.12 13.58 17.23
CA GLU A 151 19.87 14.10 17.81
C GLU A 151 18.62 13.60 17.07
N ILE A 152 18.75 13.12 15.83
CA ILE A 152 17.60 12.67 15.05
C ILE A 152 17.13 11.29 15.55
N PRO A 153 15.86 11.13 15.97
CA PRO A 153 15.29 9.83 16.31
C PRO A 153 15.16 8.96 15.06
N ILE A 154 15.50 7.67 15.18
CA ILE A 154 15.40 6.71 14.09
C ILE A 154 14.23 5.75 14.33
N ALA A 155 13.39 5.56 13.32
CA ALA A 155 12.31 4.60 13.26
C ALA A 155 12.63 3.48 12.25
N TYR A 156 12.77 2.25 12.72
CA TYR A 156 13.00 1.07 11.87
C TYR A 156 11.67 0.38 11.53
N HIS A 157 11.42 0.22 10.24
CA HIS A 157 10.32 -0.58 9.70
C HIS A 157 10.89 -1.76 8.93
N GLY A 158 10.52 -2.97 9.35
CA GLY A 158 10.92 -4.22 8.71
C GLY A 158 9.75 -5.09 8.30
N HIS A 159 10.04 -6.09 7.50
CA HIS A 159 9.13 -7.19 7.16
C HIS A 159 9.80 -8.50 7.57
N ASN A 160 8.99 -9.50 7.95
CA ASN A 160 9.43 -10.79 8.45
C ASN A 160 9.46 -11.89 7.38
N THR A 161 9.52 -11.52 6.10
CA THR A 161 9.42 -12.45 4.96
C THR A 161 10.43 -13.59 5.06
N ASP A 162 11.67 -13.30 5.44
CA ASP A 162 12.75 -14.28 5.60
C ASP A 162 12.91 -14.80 7.05
N GLY A 163 12.00 -14.43 7.95
CA GLY A 163 11.98 -14.88 9.34
C GLY A 163 13.01 -14.21 10.26
N ASN A 164 13.82 -13.26 9.75
CA ASN A 164 14.95 -12.70 10.50
C ASN A 164 14.70 -11.29 11.06
N ASP A 165 13.48 -10.76 10.97
CA ASP A 165 13.24 -9.34 11.29
C ASP A 165 13.36 -9.02 12.78
N LEU A 166 13.01 -9.95 13.68
CA LEU A 166 13.26 -9.78 15.13
C LEU A 166 14.74 -9.50 15.43
N ALA A 167 15.64 -10.26 14.79
CA ALA A 167 17.08 -10.04 14.96
C ALA A 167 17.51 -8.65 14.45
N ARG A 168 16.95 -8.21 13.32
CA ARG A 168 17.21 -6.86 12.77
C ARG A 168 16.67 -5.76 13.68
N MET A 169 15.47 -5.93 14.23
CA MET A 169 14.86 -4.98 15.16
C MET A 169 15.71 -4.80 16.43
N VAL A 170 16.12 -5.91 17.06
CA VAL A 170 16.98 -5.89 18.25
C VAL A 170 18.32 -5.21 17.93
N ALA A 171 18.93 -5.55 16.80
CA ALA A 171 20.18 -4.94 16.36
C ALA A 171 20.01 -3.43 16.11
N ALA A 172 18.93 -3.01 15.46
CA ALA A 172 18.61 -1.59 15.24
C ALA A 172 18.43 -0.84 16.57
N ILE A 173 17.71 -1.43 17.53
CA ILE A 173 17.48 -0.84 18.86
C ILE A 173 18.81 -0.66 19.60
N ARG A 174 19.66 -1.70 19.62
CA ARG A 174 20.99 -1.63 20.25
C ARG A 174 21.89 -0.58 19.61
N ALA A 175 21.79 -0.41 18.30
CA ALA A 175 22.49 0.63 17.54
C ALA A 175 21.94 2.05 17.75
N GLY A 176 20.76 2.20 18.39
CA GLY A 176 20.21 3.50 18.78
C GLY A 176 18.88 3.88 18.15
N ALA A 177 18.24 2.99 17.38
CA ALA A 177 16.86 3.20 16.93
C ALA A 177 15.90 3.32 18.12
N LYS A 178 14.94 4.24 18.03
CA LYS A 178 14.00 4.56 19.11
C LYS A 178 12.59 4.05 18.87
N ILE A 179 12.24 3.83 17.60
CA ILE A 179 10.92 3.35 17.19
C ILE A 179 11.14 2.13 16.30
N VAL A 180 10.33 1.10 16.52
CA VAL A 180 10.28 -0.10 15.68
C VAL A 180 8.83 -0.43 15.39
N GLU A 181 8.57 -1.04 14.24
CA GLU A 181 7.22 -1.42 13.85
C GLU A 181 6.97 -2.92 13.95
N VAL A 182 5.89 -3.27 14.61
CA VAL A 182 5.47 -4.64 14.87
C VAL A 182 4.02 -4.84 14.41
N CYS A 183 3.63 -6.09 14.22
CA CYS A 183 2.24 -6.45 14.01
C CYS A 183 1.62 -7.09 15.26
N ASP A 184 0.29 -7.13 15.30
CA ASP A 184 -0.45 -8.02 16.17
C ASP A 184 -0.20 -9.48 15.76
N HIS A 185 -0.05 -10.39 16.73
CA HIS A 185 0.31 -11.79 16.47
C HIS A 185 -0.86 -12.63 15.93
N GLY A 186 -2.12 -12.23 16.15
CA GLY A 186 -3.30 -12.84 15.56
C GLY A 186 -3.50 -12.45 14.09
N PHE A 187 -2.81 -11.39 13.64
CA PHE A 187 -2.96 -10.83 12.31
C PHE A 187 -1.74 -11.04 11.41
N GLY A 188 -0.56 -10.58 11.84
CA GLY A 188 0.62 -10.58 11.00
C GLY A 188 1.36 -11.91 11.06
N ALA A 189 1.72 -12.43 9.88
CA ALA A 189 2.59 -13.58 9.71
C ALA A 189 3.37 -13.44 8.40
N TRP A 190 4.51 -14.12 8.31
CA TRP A 190 5.33 -14.27 7.10
C TRP A 190 5.67 -12.95 6.42
N TYR A 191 4.85 -12.50 5.49
CA TYR A 191 5.01 -11.26 4.71
C TYR A 191 4.68 -9.97 5.47
N SER A 192 4.20 -10.04 6.72
CA SER A 192 3.93 -8.89 7.59
C SER A 192 5.17 -8.47 8.40
N GLN A 193 5.01 -7.55 9.35
CA GLN A 193 6.01 -7.23 10.37
C GLN A 193 6.20 -8.42 11.33
N ALA A 194 7.24 -8.37 12.17
CA ALA A 194 7.37 -9.32 13.27
C ALA A 194 6.34 -9.06 14.39
N PRO A 195 5.88 -10.09 15.13
CA PRO A 195 4.88 -9.92 16.19
C PRO A 195 5.38 -9.11 17.38
N ALA A 196 4.52 -8.24 17.91
CA ALA A 196 4.82 -7.38 19.07
C ALA A 196 5.25 -8.18 20.31
N LEU A 197 4.50 -9.24 20.66
CA LEU A 197 4.79 -10.06 21.84
C LEU A 197 6.16 -10.75 21.75
N SER A 198 6.51 -11.26 20.57
CA SER A 198 7.82 -11.90 20.36
C SER A 198 8.96 -10.91 20.50
N LEU A 199 8.80 -9.69 19.98
CA LEU A 199 9.82 -8.65 20.16
C LEU A 199 9.96 -8.26 21.63
N ILE A 200 8.85 -8.09 22.36
CA ILE A 200 8.89 -7.71 23.78
C ILE A 200 9.66 -8.75 24.60
N GLN A 201 9.39 -10.04 24.40
CA GLN A 201 10.10 -11.13 25.08
C GLN A 201 11.61 -11.08 24.80
N VAL A 202 12.01 -10.95 23.53
CA VAL A 202 13.43 -10.87 23.16
C VAL A 202 14.08 -9.60 23.73
N LEU A 203 13.36 -8.49 23.78
CA LEU A 203 13.86 -7.24 24.37
C LEU A 203 14.09 -7.39 25.88
N GLU A 204 13.22 -8.08 26.60
CA GLU A 204 13.37 -8.36 28.03
C GLU A 204 14.64 -9.18 28.30
N ASP A 205 14.93 -10.20 27.49
CA ASP A 205 16.18 -10.98 27.56
C ASP A 205 17.43 -10.09 27.36
N HIS A 206 17.30 -9.01 26.59
CA HIS A 206 18.34 -8.02 26.36
C HIS A 206 18.34 -6.85 27.37
N GLY A 207 17.53 -6.93 28.44
CA GLY A 207 17.46 -5.90 29.48
C GLY A 207 16.67 -4.65 29.08
N TYR A 208 15.95 -4.68 27.96
CA TYR A 208 15.02 -3.63 27.56
C TYR A 208 13.62 -3.99 28.08
N SER A 209 13.06 -3.15 28.94
CA SER A 209 11.67 -3.29 29.40
C SER A 209 10.82 -2.17 28.81
N PRO A 210 9.97 -2.44 27.79
CA PRO A 210 9.07 -1.46 27.23
C PRO A 210 8.08 -0.97 28.30
N LYS A 211 8.32 0.22 28.84
CA LYS A 211 7.42 0.82 29.83
C LYS A 211 6.11 1.22 29.15
N ASN A 212 4.99 1.09 29.86
CA ASN A 212 3.66 1.50 29.42
C ASN A 212 3.02 0.66 28.30
N ILE A 213 3.43 -0.60 28.15
CA ILE A 213 2.72 -1.57 27.29
C ILE A 213 1.91 -2.53 28.16
N ASN A 214 0.62 -2.67 27.87
CA ASN A 214 -0.24 -3.65 28.51
C ASN A 214 -0.24 -4.96 27.70
N ILE A 215 0.49 -5.96 28.18
CA ILE A 215 0.64 -7.27 27.52
C ILE A 215 -0.69 -8.02 27.43
N ASP A 216 -1.48 -8.02 28.51
CA ASP A 216 -2.79 -8.69 28.53
C ASP A 216 -3.75 -8.09 27.51
N ALA A 217 -3.73 -6.76 27.34
CA ALA A 217 -4.52 -6.08 26.32
C ALA A 217 -4.10 -6.46 24.89
N ILE A 218 -2.80 -6.62 24.63
CA ILE A 218 -2.30 -7.11 23.33
C ILE A 218 -2.81 -8.54 23.10
N ILE A 219 -2.69 -9.43 24.09
CA ILE A 219 -3.16 -10.82 23.98
C ILE A 219 -4.67 -10.85 23.67
N GLN A 220 -5.48 -10.09 24.41
CA GLN A 220 -6.92 -10.01 24.19
C GLN A 220 -7.27 -9.50 22.78
N SER A 221 -6.60 -8.44 22.32
CA SER A 221 -6.76 -7.93 20.95
C SER A 221 -6.47 -9.01 19.91
N SER A 222 -5.38 -9.74 20.08
CA SER A 222 -4.98 -10.77 19.13
C SER A 222 -5.94 -11.96 19.08
N GLU A 223 -6.55 -12.34 20.21
CA GLU A 223 -7.59 -13.39 20.22
C GLU A 223 -8.83 -12.97 19.42
N ILE A 224 -9.26 -11.71 19.55
CA ILE A 224 -10.35 -11.14 18.73
C ILE A 224 -9.97 -11.18 17.25
N ILE A 225 -8.79 -10.66 16.90
CA ILE A 225 -8.36 -10.59 15.50
C ILE A 225 -8.20 -11.99 14.88
N ARG A 226 -7.66 -12.95 15.64
CA ARG A 226 -7.52 -14.35 15.18
C ARG A 226 -8.88 -14.96 14.82
N TYR A 227 -9.90 -14.70 15.65
CA TYR A 227 -11.25 -15.15 15.36
C TYR A 227 -11.83 -14.47 14.11
N GLU A 228 -11.71 -13.15 13.99
CA GLU A 228 -12.23 -12.38 12.85
C GLU A 228 -11.53 -12.72 11.52
N ARG A 229 -10.22 -13.00 11.56
CA ARG A 229 -9.40 -13.32 10.38
C ARG A 229 -9.96 -14.49 9.56
N ARG A 230 -10.69 -15.43 10.18
CA ARG A 230 -11.31 -16.56 9.47
C ARG A 230 -12.28 -16.12 8.37
N TYR A 231 -12.93 -14.98 8.52
CA TYR A 231 -13.86 -14.44 7.51
C TYR A 231 -13.13 -13.90 6.28
N TYR A 232 -11.81 -13.72 6.37
CA TYR A 232 -10.93 -13.26 5.30
C TYR A 232 -10.16 -14.41 4.63
N ALA A 233 -10.52 -15.67 4.89
CA ALA A 233 -9.80 -16.85 4.38
C ALA A 233 -9.64 -16.85 2.84
N ALA A 234 -10.59 -16.28 2.10
CA ALA A 234 -10.53 -16.16 0.64
C ALA A 234 -9.43 -15.18 0.14
N PHE A 235 -8.84 -14.39 1.03
CA PHE A 235 -7.78 -13.42 0.72
C PHE A 235 -6.41 -13.84 1.30
N GLU A 236 -6.31 -15.03 1.89
CA GLU A 236 -5.04 -15.55 2.38
C GLU A 236 -4.14 -15.94 1.21
N SER A 237 -2.85 -15.59 1.33
CA SER A 237 -1.83 -15.98 0.35
C SER A 237 -1.78 -17.50 0.20
N PRO A 238 -1.55 -18.02 -1.03
CA PRO A 238 -1.35 -19.45 -1.24
C PRO A 238 -0.08 -19.96 -0.55
N PHE A 239 0.92 -19.09 -0.34
CA PHE A 239 2.14 -19.43 0.41
C PHE A 239 2.08 -18.90 1.84
N ARG A 240 2.21 -19.82 2.80
CA ARG A 240 2.07 -19.57 4.25
C ARG A 240 3.34 -20.00 4.99
N GLY A 241 4.47 -19.40 4.62
CA GLY A 241 5.78 -19.78 5.13
C GLY A 241 6.77 -18.65 5.13
N VAL A 242 7.93 -18.91 5.71
CA VAL A 242 9.10 -18.03 5.59
C VAL A 242 9.74 -18.27 4.23
N ASP A 243 10.07 -17.19 3.52
CA ASP A 243 10.73 -17.23 2.23
C ASP A 243 12.13 -16.57 2.31
N PRO A 244 13.20 -17.35 2.55
CA PRO A 244 14.56 -16.83 2.55
C PRO A 244 15.06 -16.44 1.15
N LEU A 245 14.37 -16.84 0.07
CA LEU A 245 14.73 -16.49 -1.31
C LEU A 245 14.40 -15.03 -1.64
N VAL A 246 13.70 -14.32 -0.75
CA VAL A 246 13.48 -12.86 -0.85
C VAL A 246 14.77 -12.07 -1.01
N ARG A 247 15.90 -12.58 -0.52
CA ARG A 247 17.22 -11.97 -0.76
C ARG A 247 17.57 -11.88 -2.25
N ALA A 248 17.14 -12.84 -3.06
CA ALA A 248 17.38 -12.88 -4.50
C ALA A 248 16.40 -11.98 -5.25
N HIS A 249 15.10 -12.23 -5.10
CA HIS A 249 14.06 -11.54 -5.88
C HIS A 249 13.66 -10.16 -5.32
N LYS A 250 14.05 -9.86 -4.07
CA LYS A 250 13.87 -8.57 -3.37
C LYS A 250 12.44 -8.04 -3.27
N LEU A 251 11.41 -8.81 -3.63
CA LEU A 251 10.02 -8.32 -3.64
C LEU A 251 9.54 -7.97 -2.22
N THR A 252 8.73 -6.91 -2.13
CA THR A 252 7.99 -6.62 -0.87
C THR A 252 7.04 -7.75 -0.52
N GLY A 253 6.75 -7.93 0.77
CA GLY A 253 5.80 -8.96 1.22
C GLY A 253 4.43 -8.89 0.51
N GLY A 254 3.89 -7.68 0.33
CA GLY A 254 2.64 -7.48 -0.41
C GLY A 254 2.75 -7.81 -1.91
N ALA A 255 3.90 -7.56 -2.54
CA ALA A 255 4.11 -7.88 -3.95
C ALA A 255 4.27 -9.38 -4.19
N VAL A 256 4.83 -10.14 -3.23
CA VAL A 256 4.97 -11.60 -3.38
C VAL A 256 3.61 -12.28 -3.48
N SER A 257 2.65 -11.94 -2.62
CA SER A 257 1.33 -12.57 -2.66
C SER A 257 0.60 -12.26 -3.98
N MET A 258 0.66 -11.02 -4.45
CA MET A 258 0.10 -10.64 -5.76
C MET A 258 0.82 -11.33 -6.94
N ALA A 259 2.13 -11.54 -6.83
CA ALA A 259 2.93 -12.23 -7.84
C ALA A 259 2.48 -13.69 -8.02
N TYR A 260 2.22 -14.41 -6.93
CA TYR A 260 1.68 -15.78 -6.99
C TYR A 260 0.27 -15.82 -7.60
N GLU A 261 -0.64 -14.93 -7.19
CA GLU A 261 -1.98 -14.84 -7.77
C GLU A 261 -1.94 -14.56 -9.28
N GLN A 262 -1.09 -13.62 -9.71
CA GLN A 262 -0.96 -13.29 -11.13
C GLN A 262 -0.32 -14.45 -11.92
N ALA A 263 0.70 -15.11 -11.35
CA ALA A 263 1.31 -16.27 -11.96
C ALA A 263 0.31 -17.43 -12.12
N GLU A 264 -0.59 -17.63 -11.16
CA GLU A 264 -1.68 -18.61 -11.26
C GLU A 264 -2.63 -18.28 -12.41
N GLN A 265 -3.10 -17.03 -12.49
CA GLN A 265 -4.00 -16.57 -13.56
C GLN A 265 -3.40 -16.70 -14.97
N LEU A 266 -2.07 -16.57 -15.08
CA LEU A 266 -1.33 -16.69 -16.34
C LEU A 266 -0.83 -18.12 -16.62
N GLY A 267 -1.08 -19.09 -15.73
CA GLY A 267 -0.56 -20.46 -15.87
C GLY A 267 0.97 -20.56 -15.74
N LEU A 268 1.60 -19.59 -15.07
CA LEU A 268 3.05 -19.47 -14.88
C LEU A 268 3.55 -19.98 -13.53
N LEU A 269 2.69 -20.54 -12.66
CA LEU A 269 3.11 -21.04 -11.34
C LEU A 269 4.27 -22.04 -11.42
N SER A 270 4.24 -22.96 -12.39
CA SER A 270 5.31 -23.93 -12.60
C SER A 270 6.64 -23.31 -13.05
N ARG A 271 6.60 -22.07 -13.54
CA ARG A 271 7.74 -21.29 -14.06
C ARG A 271 8.07 -20.09 -13.17
N ILE A 272 7.52 -20.03 -11.95
CA ILE A 272 7.69 -18.87 -11.05
C ILE A 272 9.15 -18.58 -10.74
N GLN A 273 9.99 -19.62 -10.67
CA GLN A 273 11.43 -19.46 -10.43
C GLN A 273 12.12 -18.77 -11.62
N GLU A 274 11.75 -19.09 -12.86
CA GLU A 274 12.25 -18.37 -14.05
C GLU A 274 11.91 -16.88 -13.97
N VAL A 275 10.70 -16.55 -13.49
CA VAL A 275 10.27 -15.17 -13.30
C VAL A 275 11.09 -14.47 -12.21
N PHE A 276 11.41 -15.14 -11.10
CA PHE A 276 12.25 -14.58 -10.03
C PHE A 276 13.71 -14.37 -10.46
N GLU A 277 14.26 -15.26 -11.26
CA GLU A 277 15.59 -15.12 -11.87
C GLU A 277 15.63 -13.93 -12.84
N GLU A 278 14.64 -13.82 -13.73
CA GLU A 278 14.53 -12.68 -14.64
C GLU A 278 14.30 -11.38 -13.87
N LEU A 279 13.49 -11.38 -12.81
CA LEU A 279 13.30 -10.21 -11.96
C LEU A 279 14.61 -9.74 -11.33
N SER A 280 15.42 -10.67 -10.83
CA SER A 280 16.75 -10.37 -10.26
C SER A 280 17.67 -9.72 -11.30
N THR A 281 17.54 -10.12 -12.57
CA THR A 281 18.27 -9.54 -13.71
C THR A 281 17.74 -8.16 -14.07
N VAL A 282 16.43 -8.00 -14.19
CA VAL A 282 15.74 -6.73 -14.48
C VAL A 282 16.06 -5.67 -13.42
N ILE A 283 16.11 -6.04 -12.14
CA ILE A 283 16.50 -5.11 -11.05
C ILE A 283 17.89 -4.54 -11.31
N LYS A 284 18.87 -5.39 -11.65
CA LYS A 284 20.24 -4.93 -11.95
C LYS A 284 20.25 -4.07 -13.21
N GLU A 285 19.61 -4.52 -14.29
CA GLU A 285 19.59 -3.77 -15.55
C GLU A 285 18.89 -2.41 -15.45
N LEU A 286 17.93 -2.28 -14.53
CA LEU A 286 17.20 -1.04 -14.28
C LEU A 286 17.79 -0.24 -13.12
N GLY A 287 19.12 -0.25 -12.96
CA GLY A 287 19.82 0.64 -12.03
C GLY A 287 19.83 0.20 -10.57
N ASN A 288 19.61 -1.10 -10.29
CA ASN A 288 19.51 -1.68 -8.94
C ASN A 288 18.53 -0.92 -8.01
N ILE A 289 17.41 -0.46 -8.56
CA ILE A 289 16.38 0.30 -7.84
C ILE A 289 15.52 -0.57 -6.91
N TRP A 290 14.77 0.06 -6.00
CA TRP A 290 13.98 -0.66 -5.01
C TRP A 290 12.63 -1.16 -5.57
N PRO A 291 12.30 -2.46 -5.39
CA PRO A 291 11.00 -3.01 -5.74
C PRO A 291 9.95 -2.68 -4.67
N VAL A 292 9.72 -1.38 -4.44
CA VAL A 292 8.65 -0.85 -3.58
C VAL A 292 7.70 -0.02 -4.41
N THR A 293 6.39 -0.10 -4.13
CA THR A 293 5.36 0.49 -5.00
C THR A 293 5.60 1.98 -5.31
N PRO A 294 5.52 2.38 -6.60
CA PRO A 294 5.15 1.59 -7.78
C PRO A 294 6.26 0.72 -8.41
N GLY A 295 7.52 0.89 -8.02
CA GLY A 295 8.67 0.14 -8.56
C GLY A 295 8.50 -1.38 -8.53
N SER A 296 7.91 -1.94 -7.47
CA SER A 296 7.56 -3.37 -7.40
C SER A 296 6.75 -3.87 -8.59
N GLN A 297 5.70 -3.13 -8.98
CA GLN A 297 4.81 -3.53 -10.07
C GLN A 297 5.50 -3.40 -11.43
N ILE A 298 6.32 -2.36 -11.60
CA ILE A 298 7.07 -2.11 -12.85
C ILE A 298 8.07 -3.24 -13.09
N LEU A 299 8.88 -3.55 -12.07
CA LEU A 299 9.91 -4.59 -12.16
C LEU A 299 9.29 -5.98 -12.35
N TRP A 300 8.24 -6.30 -11.59
CA TRP A 300 7.53 -7.57 -11.71
C TRP A 300 6.88 -7.76 -13.08
N SER A 301 6.11 -6.77 -13.55
CA SER A 301 5.45 -6.86 -14.86
C SER A 301 6.45 -6.95 -16.02
N THR A 302 7.61 -6.29 -15.88
CA THR A 302 8.71 -6.40 -16.84
C THR A 302 9.28 -7.81 -16.87
N ALA A 303 9.55 -8.42 -15.71
CA ALA A 303 10.05 -9.78 -15.62
C ALA A 303 9.07 -10.81 -16.22
N VAL A 304 7.78 -10.72 -15.86
CA VAL A 304 6.73 -11.58 -16.43
C VAL A 304 6.63 -11.42 -17.95
N SER A 305 6.66 -10.17 -18.45
CA SER A 305 6.64 -9.89 -19.89
C SER A 305 7.86 -10.47 -20.62
N ASN A 306 9.05 -10.36 -20.02
CA ASN A 306 10.28 -10.92 -20.57
C ASN A 306 10.20 -12.45 -20.72
N ILE A 307 9.63 -13.14 -19.74
CA ILE A 307 9.44 -14.60 -19.75
C ILE A 307 8.40 -15.05 -20.79
N LEU A 308 7.37 -14.23 -21.03
CA LEU A 308 6.29 -14.55 -21.96
C LEU A 308 6.62 -14.20 -23.42
N TYR A 309 7.29 -13.07 -23.64
CA TYR A 309 7.38 -12.44 -24.97
C TYR A 309 8.82 -12.15 -25.42
N GLY A 310 9.82 -12.42 -24.58
CA GLY A 310 11.21 -12.08 -24.81
C GLY A 310 11.62 -10.75 -24.17
N ARG A 311 12.93 -10.61 -23.90
CA ARG A 311 13.47 -9.52 -23.09
C ARG A 311 13.18 -8.14 -23.67
N TYR A 312 12.35 -7.37 -22.97
CA TYR A 312 11.89 -6.01 -23.28
C TYR A 312 11.13 -5.85 -24.60
N GLU A 313 10.56 -6.94 -25.14
CA GLU A 313 9.83 -6.92 -26.42
C GLU A 313 8.41 -6.36 -26.32
N GLN A 314 7.76 -6.51 -25.15
CA GLN A 314 6.43 -5.98 -24.86
C GLN A 314 6.45 -5.12 -23.58
N PRO A 315 7.05 -3.92 -23.64
CA PRO A 315 7.19 -3.05 -22.48
C PRO A 315 5.85 -2.44 -22.05
N SER A 316 5.61 -2.37 -20.74
CA SER A 316 4.48 -1.65 -20.17
C SER A 316 4.67 -0.13 -20.27
N ASP A 317 3.57 0.62 -20.19
CA ASP A 317 3.66 2.08 -20.16
C ASP A 317 4.34 2.59 -18.89
N ASP A 318 4.22 1.88 -17.78
CA ASP A 318 4.93 2.25 -16.54
C ASP A 318 6.44 2.08 -16.65
N LEU A 319 6.92 1.05 -17.37
CA LEU A 319 8.34 0.92 -17.68
C LEU A 319 8.81 2.07 -18.58
N LYS A 320 8.02 2.46 -19.59
CA LYS A 320 8.34 3.63 -20.42
C LYS A 320 8.43 4.90 -19.56
N ARG A 321 7.49 5.11 -18.63
CA ARG A 321 7.51 6.25 -17.71
C ARG A 321 8.75 6.27 -16.82
N LEU A 322 9.17 5.10 -16.32
CA LEU A 322 10.42 4.96 -15.56
C LEU A 322 11.62 5.41 -16.38
N LEU A 323 11.80 4.90 -17.60
CA LEU A 323 12.91 5.29 -18.47
C LEU A 323 12.85 6.75 -18.91
N LEU A 324 11.64 7.30 -19.05
CA LEU A 324 11.42 8.72 -19.32
C LEU A 324 11.70 9.61 -18.10
N GLY A 325 11.97 9.06 -16.91
CA GLY A 325 12.32 9.84 -15.72
C GLY A 325 11.13 10.45 -14.98
N HIS A 326 9.90 9.94 -15.18
CA HIS A 326 8.71 10.43 -14.46
C HIS A 326 8.79 10.26 -12.94
N TYR A 327 9.69 9.40 -12.45
CA TYR A 327 9.86 9.11 -11.03
C TYR A 327 11.15 9.69 -10.44
N GLY A 328 11.89 10.50 -11.20
CA GLY A 328 13.23 10.97 -10.86
C GLY A 328 14.34 10.20 -11.57
N PRO A 329 15.60 10.63 -11.38
CA PRO A 329 16.76 9.98 -11.99
C PRO A 329 17.05 8.62 -11.36
N PHE A 330 17.74 7.74 -12.10
CA PHE A 330 18.28 6.52 -11.52
C PHE A 330 19.35 6.89 -10.47
N PRO A 331 19.30 6.31 -9.26
CA PRO A 331 20.13 6.74 -8.14
C PRO A 331 21.59 6.30 -8.26
N PHE A 332 21.87 5.24 -9.03
CA PHE A 332 23.19 4.61 -9.09
C PHE A 332 23.77 4.62 -10.50
N TYR A 333 23.02 4.10 -11.48
CA TYR A 333 23.43 4.06 -12.88
C TYR A 333 22.21 3.95 -13.78
N ASP A 334 22.35 4.46 -15.00
CA ASP A 334 21.32 4.37 -16.03
C ASP A 334 21.26 2.94 -16.62
N PRO A 335 20.06 2.50 -17.04
CA PRO A 335 19.89 1.29 -17.83
C PRO A 335 20.74 1.28 -19.11
N PRO A 336 21.16 0.11 -19.62
CA PRO A 336 21.83 0.00 -20.91
C PRO A 336 21.03 0.60 -22.08
N ASP A 337 21.71 1.26 -23.03
CA ASP A 337 21.12 1.90 -24.22
C ASP A 337 20.17 0.99 -25.02
N TRP A 338 20.48 -0.30 -25.11
CA TRP A 338 19.64 -1.24 -25.85
C TRP A 338 18.25 -1.41 -25.23
N ILE A 339 18.12 -1.23 -23.91
CA ILE A 339 16.85 -1.24 -23.19
C ILE A 339 16.07 0.03 -23.54
N TYR A 340 16.71 1.20 -23.45
CA TYR A 340 16.10 2.46 -23.89
C TYR A 340 15.58 2.39 -25.32
N LYS A 341 16.39 1.86 -26.24
CA LYS A 341 16.01 1.62 -27.63
C LYS A 341 14.79 0.72 -27.73
N LYS A 342 14.82 -0.48 -27.14
CA LYS A 342 13.69 -1.42 -27.23
C LYS A 342 12.42 -0.83 -26.63
N VAL A 343 12.51 -0.23 -25.45
CA VAL A 343 11.34 0.23 -24.69
C VAL A 343 10.73 1.50 -25.27
N LEU A 344 11.56 2.50 -25.59
CA LEU A 344 11.09 3.81 -26.05
C LEU A 344 10.78 3.83 -27.55
N GLU A 345 11.35 2.94 -28.37
CA GLU A 345 11.01 2.84 -29.81
C GLU A 345 9.90 1.82 -30.08
N HIS A 346 9.46 1.04 -29.07
CA HIS A 346 8.39 0.04 -29.22
C HIS A 346 7.09 0.67 -29.75
N LYS A 347 6.60 0.15 -30.90
CA LYS A 347 5.38 0.59 -31.61
C LYS A 347 5.32 2.11 -31.87
N ARG A 348 6.47 2.79 -31.92
CA ARG A 348 6.52 4.24 -32.16
C ARG A 348 6.44 4.54 -33.65
N THR A 349 5.57 5.47 -34.04
CA THR A 349 5.30 5.81 -35.46
C THR A 349 5.87 7.15 -35.90
N ASN A 350 6.30 8.01 -34.97
CA ASN A 350 6.75 9.38 -35.27
C ASN A 350 8.23 9.49 -35.67
N GLY A 351 8.91 8.37 -35.91
CA GLY A 351 10.31 8.31 -36.37
C GLY A 351 11.39 8.70 -35.35
N LYS A 352 11.01 9.21 -34.16
CA LYS A 352 11.97 9.66 -33.14
C LYS A 352 12.73 8.47 -32.53
N ARG A 353 14.05 8.62 -32.43
CA ARG A 353 14.96 7.70 -31.74
C ARG A 353 14.95 7.93 -30.24
N TRP A 354 15.29 6.89 -29.47
CA TRP A 354 15.25 6.91 -28.01
C TRP A 354 16.03 8.10 -27.40
N TYR A 355 17.21 8.46 -27.93
CA TYR A 355 18.00 9.58 -27.43
C TYR A 355 17.36 10.95 -27.71
N GLU A 356 16.67 11.11 -28.84
CA GLU A 356 15.91 12.33 -29.16
C GLU A 356 14.71 12.50 -28.22
N ILE A 357 14.13 11.38 -27.78
CA ILE A 357 13.04 11.37 -26.81
C ILE A 357 13.53 11.80 -25.43
N LEU A 358 14.69 11.33 -25.00
CA LEU A 358 15.28 11.70 -23.70
C LEU A 358 15.69 13.17 -23.61
N GLN A 359 15.98 13.80 -24.75
CA GLN A 359 16.32 15.23 -24.86
C GLN A 359 15.09 16.14 -25.03
N SER A 360 13.89 15.57 -25.19
CA SER A 360 12.67 16.36 -25.41
C SER A 360 12.31 17.20 -24.18
N LYS A 361 11.97 18.47 -24.40
CA LYS A 361 11.44 19.37 -23.35
C LYS A 361 10.12 18.90 -22.74
N ASP A 362 9.41 17.99 -23.41
CA ASP A 362 8.15 17.41 -22.92
C ASP A 362 8.36 16.08 -22.16
N ARG A 363 9.62 15.68 -21.93
CA ARG A 363 9.96 14.51 -21.13
C ARG A 363 9.36 14.64 -19.72
N ALA A 364 8.78 13.56 -19.20
CA ALA A 364 8.32 13.47 -17.82
C ALA A 364 7.22 14.47 -17.40
N LYS A 365 6.45 15.05 -18.33
CA LYS A 365 5.33 15.93 -17.96
C LYS A 365 4.30 15.19 -17.09
N PRO A 366 3.79 15.80 -16.00
CA PRO A 366 2.69 15.25 -15.22
C PRO A 366 1.47 14.97 -16.09
N GLU A 367 0.78 13.85 -15.84
CA GLU A 367 -0.37 13.41 -16.64
C GLU A 367 -1.70 13.98 -16.15
N ASP A 368 -1.78 14.49 -14.92
CA ASP A 368 -2.95 15.26 -14.46
C ASP A 368 -2.92 16.66 -15.07
N LYS A 369 -3.20 16.71 -16.38
CA LYS A 369 -3.39 17.97 -17.12
C LYS A 369 -4.66 18.72 -16.70
N GLU A 370 -5.56 18.02 -16.05
CA GLU A 370 -6.84 18.54 -15.58
C GLU A 370 -6.63 19.07 -14.16
N GLY A 371 -6.55 20.39 -14.02
CA GLY A 371 -6.42 21.04 -12.71
C GLY A 371 -7.64 20.79 -11.82
N ILE A 372 -7.55 21.15 -10.55
CA ILE A 372 -8.58 20.83 -9.53
C ILE A 372 -9.99 21.27 -9.96
N GLU A 373 -10.12 22.43 -10.60
CA GLU A 373 -11.42 22.95 -11.06
C GLU A 373 -12.01 22.12 -12.22
N SER A 374 -11.17 21.56 -13.09
CA SER A 374 -11.64 20.63 -14.13
C SER A 374 -12.21 19.37 -13.51
N CYS A 375 -11.50 18.78 -12.54
CA CYS A 375 -12.00 17.61 -11.82
C CYS A 375 -13.28 17.91 -11.02
N ARG A 376 -13.43 19.13 -10.50
CA ARG A 376 -14.65 19.57 -9.80
C ARG A 376 -15.87 19.59 -10.73
N GLU A 377 -15.73 20.12 -11.94
CA GLU A 377 -16.83 20.15 -12.91
C GLU A 377 -17.13 18.75 -13.47
N GLN A 378 -16.12 17.92 -13.74
CA GLN A 378 -16.35 16.52 -14.14
C GLN A 378 -17.11 15.72 -13.08
N PHE A 379 -16.73 15.86 -11.80
CA PHE A 379 -17.48 15.26 -10.70
C PHE A 379 -18.94 15.72 -10.71
N ARG A 380 -19.18 17.03 -10.91
CA ARG A 380 -20.52 17.59 -10.97
C ARG A 380 -21.34 17.01 -12.11
N GLU A 381 -20.76 16.84 -13.28
CA GLU A 381 -21.44 16.19 -14.42
C GLU A 381 -21.79 14.73 -14.11
N GLU A 382 -20.89 13.98 -13.49
CA GLU A 382 -21.08 12.55 -13.20
C GLU A 382 -22.05 12.26 -12.02
N MET A 383 -22.12 13.18 -11.06
CA MET A 383 -22.87 13.03 -9.79
C MET A 383 -24.08 13.97 -9.67
N GLY A 384 -24.25 14.94 -10.57
CA GLY A 384 -25.34 15.92 -10.54
C GLY A 384 -25.26 16.95 -9.42
N ARG A 385 -24.15 17.01 -8.68
CA ARG A 385 -23.90 17.95 -7.57
C ARG A 385 -22.42 18.28 -7.42
N TYR A 386 -22.11 19.39 -6.77
CA TYR A 386 -20.73 19.70 -6.43
C TYR A 386 -20.17 18.75 -5.36
N PRO A 387 -18.87 18.39 -5.44
CA PRO A 387 -18.21 17.59 -4.43
C PRO A 387 -17.94 18.40 -3.17
N SER A 388 -17.96 17.74 -2.01
CA SER A 388 -17.27 18.23 -0.82
C SER A 388 -15.74 18.22 -1.00
N GLU A 389 -14.99 18.87 -0.10
CA GLU A 389 -13.52 18.89 -0.16
C GLU A 389 -12.93 17.47 -0.16
N GLU A 390 -13.47 16.59 0.68
CA GLU A 390 -13.01 15.21 0.80
C GLU A 390 -13.33 14.38 -0.44
N GLU A 391 -14.54 14.52 -1.00
CA GLU A 391 -14.92 13.83 -2.24
C GLU A 391 -14.08 14.30 -3.42
N LEU A 392 -13.79 15.60 -3.51
CA LEU A 392 -12.93 16.15 -4.55
C LEU A 392 -11.52 15.56 -4.44
N VAL A 393 -10.96 15.50 -3.23
CA VAL A 393 -9.64 14.88 -3.01
C VAL A 393 -9.63 13.41 -3.39
N LEU A 394 -10.64 12.62 -3.01
CA LEU A 394 -10.75 11.22 -3.43
C LEU A 394 -10.87 11.10 -4.94
N TYR A 395 -11.64 11.98 -5.58
CA TYR A 395 -11.83 11.99 -7.03
C TYR A 395 -10.53 12.36 -7.78
N LEU A 396 -9.71 13.28 -7.25
CA LEU A 396 -8.40 13.62 -7.82
C LEU A 396 -7.46 12.41 -7.88
N ILE A 397 -7.46 11.58 -6.84
CA ILE A 397 -6.54 10.42 -6.76
C ILE A 397 -7.13 9.15 -7.39
N PHE A 398 -8.45 8.94 -7.29
CA PHE A 398 -9.19 7.76 -7.75
C PHE A 398 -10.58 8.14 -8.32
N PRO A 399 -10.66 8.77 -9.51
CA PRO A 399 -11.92 9.36 -10.00
C PRO A 399 -13.03 8.31 -10.20
N ARG A 400 -12.71 7.23 -10.92
CA ARG A 400 -13.66 6.14 -11.22
C ARG A 400 -14.13 5.43 -9.96
N ASP A 401 -13.22 5.10 -9.06
CA ASP A 401 -13.55 4.36 -7.84
C ASP A 401 -14.32 5.22 -6.84
N THR A 402 -14.05 6.53 -6.80
CA THR A 402 -14.81 7.48 -5.99
C THR A 402 -16.26 7.56 -6.46
N VAL A 403 -16.50 7.76 -7.76
CA VAL A 403 -17.87 7.81 -8.31
C VAL A 403 -18.59 6.48 -8.12
N SER A 404 -17.90 5.36 -8.37
CA SER A 404 -18.44 4.02 -8.15
C SER A 404 -18.87 3.81 -6.69
N TYR A 405 -18.00 4.17 -5.74
CA TYR A 405 -18.29 4.09 -4.31
C TYR A 405 -19.47 4.98 -3.90
N LEU A 406 -19.51 6.25 -4.33
CA LEU A 406 -20.59 7.17 -3.94
C LEU A 406 -21.95 6.70 -4.45
N LYS A 407 -22.02 6.22 -5.70
CA LYS A 407 -23.24 5.61 -6.27
C LYS A 407 -23.61 4.31 -5.54
N PHE A 408 -22.62 3.54 -5.11
CA PHE A 408 -22.85 2.34 -4.30
C PHE A 408 -23.44 2.69 -2.93
N GLU A 409 -22.86 3.66 -2.22
CA GLU A 409 -23.34 4.10 -0.91
C GLU A 409 -24.72 4.76 -0.99
N GLU A 410 -25.00 5.56 -2.02
CA GLU A 410 -26.34 6.10 -2.26
C GLU A 410 -27.39 5.00 -2.43
N ARG A 411 -27.03 3.91 -3.12
CA ARG A 411 -27.94 2.80 -3.40
C ARG A 411 -28.12 1.85 -2.22
N TYR A 412 -27.05 1.53 -1.51
CA TYR A 412 -27.02 0.45 -0.52
C TYR A 412 -26.83 0.93 0.92
N GLY A 413 -26.57 2.23 1.12
CA GLY A 413 -26.25 2.79 2.41
C GLY A 413 -24.87 2.38 2.92
N ARG A 414 -24.68 2.53 4.23
CA ARG A 414 -23.41 2.29 4.94
C ARG A 414 -23.18 0.80 5.20
N THR A 415 -22.82 0.08 4.15
CA THR A 415 -22.65 -1.39 4.21
C THR A 415 -21.53 -1.86 5.14
N TRP A 416 -20.56 -1.00 5.45
CA TRP A 416 -19.48 -1.28 6.41
C TRP A 416 -19.94 -1.48 7.86
N LEU A 417 -21.22 -1.19 8.17
CA LEU A 417 -21.85 -1.54 9.45
C LEU A 417 -22.21 -3.04 9.54
N LEU A 418 -22.21 -3.76 8.42
CA LEU A 418 -22.48 -5.19 8.39
C LEU A 418 -21.27 -5.97 8.93
N PRO A 419 -21.49 -6.94 9.83
CA PRO A 419 -20.43 -7.84 10.30
C PRO A 419 -19.72 -8.58 9.14
N PRO A 420 -18.42 -8.92 9.26
CA PRO A 420 -17.68 -9.59 8.18
C PRO A 420 -18.29 -10.92 7.71
N ASP A 421 -18.87 -11.70 8.62
CA ASP A 421 -19.53 -12.97 8.30
C ASP A 421 -20.79 -12.79 7.43
N ILE A 422 -21.41 -11.61 7.51
CA ILE A 422 -22.55 -11.22 6.67
C ILE A 422 -22.04 -10.58 5.37
N TRP A 423 -21.09 -9.66 5.46
CA TRP A 423 -20.54 -8.92 4.31
C TRP A 423 -19.87 -9.83 3.28
N PHE A 424 -19.08 -10.81 3.73
CA PHE A 424 -18.38 -11.74 2.84
C PHE A 424 -19.20 -12.99 2.50
N HIS A 425 -20.44 -13.12 2.99
CA HIS A 425 -21.27 -14.28 2.72
C HIS A 425 -21.63 -14.39 1.23
N THR A 426 -21.36 -15.55 0.62
CA THR A 426 -21.76 -15.85 -0.76
C THR A 426 -22.92 -16.85 -0.81
N GLY A 427 -23.81 -16.75 -1.80
CA GLY A 427 -24.88 -17.74 -2.01
C GLY A 427 -26.20 -17.48 -1.29
N GLY A 428 -26.38 -16.30 -0.68
CA GLY A 428 -27.60 -15.93 0.06
C GLY A 428 -27.70 -16.63 1.42
N PHE A 429 -28.72 -16.28 2.21
CA PHE A 429 -28.88 -16.81 3.57
C PHE A 429 -30.00 -17.86 3.61
N PRO A 430 -29.89 -18.89 4.47
CA PRO A 430 -30.93 -19.91 4.58
C PRO A 430 -32.22 -19.34 5.19
N ASN A 431 -33.36 -19.94 4.86
CA ASN A 431 -34.64 -19.59 5.46
C ASN A 431 -34.58 -19.76 6.98
N GLY A 432 -35.15 -18.82 7.72
CA GLY A 432 -35.09 -18.75 9.18
C GLY A 432 -33.79 -18.15 9.73
N LYS A 433 -32.80 -17.80 8.89
CA LYS A 433 -31.61 -17.08 9.35
C LYS A 433 -32.00 -15.72 9.91
N ARG A 434 -31.60 -15.46 11.15
CA ARG A 434 -31.60 -14.14 11.77
C ARG A 434 -30.24 -13.48 11.60
N ILE A 435 -30.24 -12.23 11.14
CA ILE A 435 -29.07 -11.36 11.06
C ILE A 435 -29.29 -10.20 12.01
N THR A 436 -28.28 -9.89 12.82
CA THR A 436 -28.30 -8.78 13.78
C THR A 436 -27.09 -7.89 13.56
N PHE A 437 -27.31 -6.58 13.52
CA PHE A 437 -26.24 -5.59 13.43
C PHE A 437 -26.69 -4.29 14.10
N THR A 438 -25.76 -3.35 14.29
CA THR A 438 -26.02 -2.06 14.92
C THR A 438 -25.73 -0.95 13.92
N ASP A 439 -26.59 0.05 13.85
CA ASP A 439 -26.34 1.23 13.01
C ASP A 439 -25.33 2.19 13.64
N ASP A 440 -25.00 3.27 12.94
CA ASP A 440 -24.06 4.30 13.39
C ASP A 440 -24.55 5.08 14.62
N SER A 441 -25.85 5.05 14.91
CA SER A 441 -26.47 5.65 16.10
C SER A 441 -26.42 4.73 17.33
N GLY A 442 -26.00 3.47 17.16
CA GLY A 442 -26.02 2.46 18.21
C GLY A 442 -27.34 1.70 18.30
N LYS A 443 -28.27 1.90 17.36
CA LYS A 443 -29.56 1.21 17.33
C LYS A 443 -29.37 -0.20 16.76
N PRO A 444 -29.84 -1.25 17.45
CA PRO A 444 -29.81 -2.60 16.91
C PRO A 444 -30.89 -2.80 15.83
N HIS A 445 -30.54 -3.54 14.79
CA HIS A 445 -31.39 -3.93 13.69
C HIS A 445 -31.43 -5.45 13.55
N ILE A 446 -32.57 -5.96 13.10
CA ILE A 446 -32.78 -7.39 12.88
C ILE A 446 -33.32 -7.61 11.47
N ILE A 447 -32.71 -8.56 10.76
CA ILE A 447 -33.22 -9.08 9.49
C ILE A 447 -33.50 -10.57 9.64
N ASP A 448 -34.77 -10.97 9.58
CA ASP A 448 -35.18 -12.38 9.55
C ASP A 448 -35.46 -12.81 8.11
N ILE A 449 -34.67 -13.75 7.60
CA ILE A 449 -34.86 -14.30 6.25
C ILE A 449 -36.05 -15.25 6.27
N VAL A 450 -37.14 -14.87 5.60
CA VAL A 450 -38.36 -15.67 5.54
C VAL A 450 -38.24 -16.73 4.45
N SER A 451 -37.88 -16.31 3.24
CA SER A 451 -37.73 -17.22 2.11
C SER A 451 -36.82 -16.64 1.03
N THR A 452 -35.91 -17.45 0.48
CA THR A 452 -35.22 -17.15 -0.76
C THR A 452 -35.66 -18.12 -1.86
N GLN A 453 -36.17 -17.58 -2.97
CA GLN A 453 -36.64 -18.34 -4.14
C GLN A 453 -35.88 -17.90 -5.38
N VAL A 454 -35.43 -18.86 -6.19
CA VAL A 454 -34.85 -18.59 -7.51
C VAL A 454 -35.94 -18.83 -8.54
N LEU A 455 -36.38 -17.75 -9.20
CA LEU A 455 -37.38 -17.78 -10.27
C LEU A 455 -36.70 -17.33 -11.56
N ASP A 456 -36.46 -18.27 -12.48
CA ASP A 456 -35.72 -18.07 -13.73
C ASP A 456 -34.33 -17.44 -13.54
N ASN A 457 -34.24 -16.13 -13.81
CA ASN A 457 -33.03 -15.29 -13.71
C ASN A 457 -33.16 -14.24 -12.60
N VAL A 458 -34.05 -14.42 -11.63
CA VAL A 458 -34.25 -13.49 -10.51
C VAL A 458 -34.29 -14.27 -9.21
N VAL A 459 -33.48 -13.86 -8.24
CA VAL A 459 -33.57 -14.32 -6.85
C VAL A 459 -34.51 -13.37 -6.11
N LYS A 460 -35.62 -13.90 -5.60
CA LYS A 460 -36.51 -13.19 -4.68
C LYS A 460 -36.21 -13.60 -3.26
N THR A 461 -35.83 -12.63 -2.43
CA THR A 461 -35.63 -12.84 -0.98
C THR A 461 -36.67 -12.04 -0.22
N SER A 462 -37.52 -12.73 0.51
CA SER A 462 -38.46 -12.14 1.46
C SER A 462 -37.85 -12.18 2.86
N CYS A 463 -37.89 -11.06 3.56
CA CYS A 463 -37.38 -10.93 4.92
C CYS A 463 -38.25 -9.99 5.76
N LEU A 464 -38.16 -10.12 7.08
CA LEU A 464 -38.64 -9.10 8.01
C LEU A 464 -37.44 -8.23 8.39
N VAL A 465 -37.49 -6.94 8.08
CA VAL A 465 -36.49 -5.95 8.51
C VAL A 465 -37.13 -5.14 9.64
N ASP A 466 -36.62 -5.28 10.86
CA ASP A 466 -37.22 -4.71 12.07
C ASP A 466 -38.73 -4.95 12.15
N TYR A 467 -39.14 -6.22 11.97
CA TYR A 467 -40.55 -6.66 11.97
C TYR A 467 -41.41 -6.18 10.78
N HIS A 468 -40.84 -5.42 9.84
CA HIS A 468 -41.52 -5.01 8.61
C HIS A 468 -41.18 -5.94 7.45
N PHE A 469 -42.21 -6.55 6.86
CA PHE A 469 -42.04 -7.46 5.73
C PHE A 469 -41.59 -6.71 4.47
N LYS A 470 -40.53 -7.21 3.83
CA LYS A 470 -40.02 -6.72 2.54
C LYS A 470 -39.65 -7.89 1.65
N THR A 471 -39.84 -7.72 0.34
CA THR A 471 -39.35 -8.66 -0.67
C THR A 471 -38.42 -7.92 -1.62
N TYR A 472 -37.21 -8.43 -1.75
CA TYR A 472 -36.18 -7.92 -2.65
C TYR A 472 -36.04 -8.85 -3.85
N SER A 473 -35.98 -8.29 -5.05
CA SER A 473 -35.77 -9.03 -6.29
C SER A 473 -34.43 -8.64 -6.88
N VAL A 474 -33.51 -9.60 -7.02
CA VAL A 474 -32.16 -9.38 -7.55
C VAL A 474 -31.98 -10.23 -8.80
N PRO A 475 -31.69 -9.64 -9.96
CA PRO A 475 -31.39 -10.40 -11.17
C PRO A 475 -30.09 -11.22 -10.97
N VAL A 476 -30.11 -12.46 -11.41
CA VAL A 476 -28.96 -13.38 -11.41
C VAL A 476 -28.20 -13.16 -12.71
N ASP A 477 -26.97 -12.70 -12.59
CA ASP A 477 -26.08 -12.51 -13.74
C ASP A 477 -25.71 -13.88 -14.34
N ALA A 478 -26.13 -14.13 -15.59
CA ALA A 478 -25.99 -15.43 -16.25
C ALA A 478 -24.54 -15.90 -16.38
N LYS A 479 -23.55 -14.98 -16.30
CA LYS A 479 -22.12 -15.31 -16.32
C LYS A 479 -21.62 -15.99 -15.03
N LYS A 480 -22.28 -15.79 -13.88
CA LYS A 480 -21.88 -16.41 -12.60
C LYS A 480 -22.41 -17.83 -12.40
N ARG A 481 -23.29 -18.33 -13.27
CA ARG A 481 -23.81 -19.72 -13.22
C ARG A 481 -22.77 -20.80 -13.54
N LYS A 482 -21.63 -20.44 -14.14
CA LYS A 482 -20.61 -21.41 -14.62
C LYS A 482 -19.43 -21.65 -13.65
N ALA A 483 -19.42 -21.04 -12.48
CA ALA A 483 -18.30 -21.12 -11.53
C ALA A 483 -18.68 -21.72 -10.17
N GLY A 484 -19.78 -22.49 -10.10
CA GLY A 484 -20.23 -23.19 -8.89
C GLY A 484 -19.76 -24.63 -8.88
#